data_AF-A0A7K1DHF8-F1
#
_entry.id   AF-A0A7K1DHF8-F1
#
_cell.length_a   1.000
_cell.length_b   1.000
_cell.length_c   1.000
_cell.angle_alpha   90.00
_cell.angle_beta   90.00
_cell.angle_gamma   90.00
#
_symmetry.space_group_name_H-M   'P 1'
#
loop_
_entity.id
_entity.type
_entity.pdbx_description
1 polymer ?
#
loop_
_entity_poly.entity_id
_entity_poly.type
_entity_poly.pdbx_seq_one_letter_code
_entity_poly.pdbx_strand_id
1 'polypeptide(L)'
;MSRRLDIELTSTRDDGTWTWRAAGAKVPKGVVVATLLPNQSKIGDVLKIEADFDIDGITVLSVVTQRDKSQKATLLQLIDDKPFVGVTEKLAKKSRDDKPRRGKQGPRTDRPDREPREPRADRPNREPRTPRPDRKSFPPAPEVPKRPIAKRLKPKRVHRTAVLESLPVEQRGVAERALAGGLAAVREAIKSQNAQLKKDGKAEVKADGLISMASDILPKLRVAEWLDKAEAAKADLDLLDLRDLRAVVVGSDDPMVVRDESTRALATDLKAALKSRQEREMSNWIEDMKSAVEVSRVVRALKLSGEPPKAGVLFPVELGAQIAKAATESLASDAGADRWIAVLEALAFSPIRAQVKPAAAPVAATDALRETVKRLSPLLPQIAALFGIEVVAGVQAPKPLRPPRQARQVRKPRDKKETKLTIPPAPKPVVEASVLEAPAAQAVVEVPVVEAPVVQAVVDAPVAEPTVEAEAPSSSELS
;
A
#
# COMPACT_ATOMS: atom_id res chain seq x y z
N MET A 1 -22.10 20.85 -31.98
CA MET A 1 -21.48 20.08 -30.86
C MET A 1 -20.75 18.89 -31.46
N SER A 2 -19.43 18.98 -31.60
CA SER A 2 -18.65 17.94 -32.27
C SER A 2 -18.66 16.62 -31.49
N ARG A 3 -18.83 15.51 -32.20
CA ARG A 3 -18.80 14.14 -31.65
C ARG A 3 -17.84 13.28 -32.45
N ARG A 4 -17.20 12.35 -31.75
CA ARG A 4 -16.29 11.37 -32.35
C ARG A 4 -17.04 10.14 -32.83
N LEU A 5 -16.84 9.76 -34.09
CA LEU A 5 -17.49 8.62 -34.72
C LEU A 5 -16.45 7.73 -35.38
N ASP A 6 -16.73 6.43 -35.42
CA ASP A 6 -15.98 5.49 -36.24
C ASP A 6 -16.77 5.28 -37.54
N ILE A 7 -16.17 5.63 -38.66
CA ILE A 7 -16.78 5.58 -39.99
C ILE A 7 -16.00 4.65 -40.90
N GLU A 8 -16.66 4.12 -41.92
CA GLU A 8 -16.08 3.29 -42.96
C GLU A 8 -16.29 3.95 -44.32
N LEU A 9 -15.23 4.04 -45.12
CA LEU A 9 -15.27 4.60 -46.47
C LEU A 9 -15.92 3.60 -47.44
N THR A 10 -16.92 4.04 -48.21
CA THR A 10 -17.77 3.14 -49.03
C THR A 10 -17.57 3.31 -50.53
N SER A 11 -17.39 4.54 -51.01
CA SER A 11 -17.12 4.80 -52.43
C SER A 11 -16.44 6.15 -52.65
N THR A 12 -15.73 6.26 -53.75
CA THR A 12 -15.12 7.49 -54.27
C THR A 12 -15.98 8.04 -55.40
N ARG A 13 -16.29 9.34 -55.36
CA ARG A 13 -16.92 10.05 -56.48
C ARG A 13 -15.86 10.83 -57.26
N ASP A 14 -16.11 11.00 -58.55
CA ASP A 14 -15.19 11.69 -59.48
C ASP A 14 -14.96 13.17 -59.11
N ASP A 15 -15.86 13.75 -58.32
CA ASP A 15 -15.79 15.13 -57.79
C ASP A 15 -14.82 15.30 -56.60
N GLY A 16 -14.02 14.27 -56.26
CA GLY A 16 -13.06 14.34 -55.15
C GLY A 16 -13.69 14.19 -53.76
N THR A 17 -14.91 13.67 -53.67
CA THR A 17 -15.60 13.38 -52.41
C THR A 17 -15.80 11.88 -52.21
N TRP A 18 -15.84 11.46 -50.94
CA TRP A 18 -15.99 10.07 -50.52
C TRP A 18 -17.29 9.90 -49.76
N THR A 19 -18.03 8.82 -50.01
CA THR A 19 -19.18 8.46 -49.18
C THR A 19 -18.74 7.59 -48.03
N TRP A 20 -19.30 7.81 -46.84
CA TRP A 20 -18.99 7.02 -45.65
C TRP A 20 -20.25 6.49 -44.96
N ARG A 21 -20.09 5.40 -44.21
CA ARG A 21 -21.12 4.83 -43.32
C ARG A 21 -20.55 4.76 -41.91
N ALA A 22 -21.40 4.73 -40.88
CA ALA A 22 -20.90 4.37 -39.54
C ALA A 22 -20.35 2.93 -39.59
N ALA A 23 -19.23 2.66 -38.93
CA ALA A 23 -18.60 1.34 -38.94
C ALA A 23 -19.63 0.24 -38.58
N GLY A 24 -19.87 -0.70 -39.49
CA GLY A 24 -20.86 -1.78 -39.32
C GLY A 24 -22.31 -1.47 -39.72
N ALA A 25 -22.64 -0.24 -40.16
CA ALA A 25 -23.98 0.12 -40.62
C ALA A 25 -24.19 -0.23 -42.11
N LYS A 26 -25.38 -0.61 -42.57
CA LYS A 26 -25.63 -1.02 -43.98
C LYS A 26 -25.84 0.13 -44.97
N VAL A 27 -26.20 1.33 -44.50
CA VAL A 27 -26.57 2.48 -45.35
C VAL A 27 -25.52 3.60 -45.20
N PRO A 28 -25.07 4.24 -46.30
CA PRO A 28 -24.18 5.40 -46.23
C PRO A 28 -24.86 6.55 -45.48
N LYS A 29 -24.10 7.21 -44.59
CA LYS A 29 -24.61 8.27 -43.70
C LYS A 29 -24.19 9.66 -44.13
N GLY A 30 -23.15 9.81 -44.95
CA GLY A 30 -22.68 11.13 -45.35
C GLY A 30 -21.55 11.11 -46.38
N VAL A 31 -21.05 12.31 -46.66
CA VAL A 31 -19.97 12.59 -47.61
C VAL A 31 -18.80 13.24 -46.85
N VAL A 32 -17.56 12.93 -47.24
CA VAL A 32 -16.32 13.53 -46.71
C VAL A 32 -15.42 13.96 -47.87
N VAL A 33 -14.73 15.09 -47.72
CA VAL A 33 -13.83 15.62 -48.76
C VAL A 33 -12.50 14.87 -48.72
N ALA A 34 -11.94 14.51 -49.88
CA ALA A 34 -10.70 13.73 -49.96
C ALA A 34 -9.50 14.40 -49.27
N THR A 35 -9.46 15.72 -49.18
CA THR A 35 -8.37 16.48 -48.52
C THR A 35 -8.27 16.24 -47.01
N LEU A 36 -9.36 15.79 -46.36
CA LEU A 36 -9.37 15.45 -44.94
C LEU A 36 -8.90 14.02 -44.67
N LEU A 37 -8.81 13.18 -45.71
CA LEU A 37 -8.43 11.78 -45.60
C LEU A 37 -6.89 11.62 -45.67
N PRO A 38 -6.32 10.63 -44.96
CA PRO A 38 -4.92 10.24 -45.13
C PRO A 38 -4.59 9.90 -46.59
N ASN A 39 -3.38 10.25 -47.06
CA ASN A 39 -2.91 10.08 -48.45
C ASN A 39 -2.98 8.64 -49.02
N GLN A 40 -3.35 7.64 -48.22
CA GLN A 40 -3.45 6.23 -48.61
C GLN A 40 -4.81 5.59 -48.26
N SER A 41 -5.86 6.39 -48.06
CA SER A 41 -7.19 5.84 -47.75
C SER A 41 -7.78 5.01 -48.89
N LYS A 42 -8.35 3.85 -48.55
CA LYS A 42 -9.02 2.92 -49.47
C LYS A 42 -10.49 2.71 -49.07
N ILE A 43 -11.29 2.23 -50.03
CA ILE A 43 -12.65 1.78 -49.75
C ILE A 43 -12.58 0.61 -48.76
N GLY A 44 -13.36 0.68 -47.68
CA GLY A 44 -13.36 -0.26 -46.56
C GLY A 44 -12.53 0.16 -45.35
N ASP A 45 -11.77 1.27 -45.42
CA ASP A 45 -11.00 1.75 -44.26
C ASP A 45 -11.94 2.28 -43.18
N VAL A 46 -11.72 1.81 -41.94
CA VAL A 46 -12.42 2.30 -40.76
C VAL A 46 -11.59 3.40 -40.09
N LEU A 47 -12.10 4.64 -40.15
CA LEU A 47 -11.43 5.83 -39.63
C LEU A 47 -12.24 6.44 -38.50
N LYS A 48 -11.54 6.96 -37.49
CA LYS A 48 -12.16 7.75 -36.43
C LYS A 48 -12.17 9.22 -36.86
N ILE A 49 -13.35 9.82 -36.88
CA ILE A 49 -13.54 11.21 -37.28
C ILE A 49 -14.15 12.03 -36.16
N GLU A 50 -13.95 13.34 -36.23
CA GLU A 50 -14.71 14.34 -35.49
C GLU A 50 -15.70 14.99 -36.45
N ALA A 51 -16.99 14.90 -36.12
CA ALA A 51 -18.07 15.41 -36.96
C ALA A 51 -19.00 16.31 -36.14
N ASP A 52 -19.52 17.37 -36.76
CA ASP A 52 -20.61 18.15 -36.21
C ASP A 52 -21.96 17.64 -36.73
N PHE A 53 -22.99 17.80 -35.91
CA PHE A 53 -24.35 17.36 -36.17
C PHE A 53 -25.24 18.61 -36.19
N ASP A 54 -25.51 19.11 -37.39
CA ASP A 54 -26.40 20.23 -37.62
C ASP A 54 -27.76 19.76 -38.15
N ILE A 55 -28.72 20.69 -38.21
CA ILE A 55 -30.08 20.42 -38.73
C ILE A 55 -30.02 19.96 -40.19
N ASP A 56 -29.00 20.40 -40.95
CA ASP A 56 -28.82 20.11 -42.37
C ASP A 56 -27.99 18.83 -42.65
N GLY A 57 -27.48 18.14 -41.62
CA GLY A 57 -26.77 16.86 -41.77
C GLY A 57 -25.49 16.74 -40.95
N ILE A 58 -24.70 15.69 -41.24
CA ILE A 58 -23.45 15.39 -40.54
C ILE A 58 -22.27 15.88 -41.37
N THR A 59 -21.57 16.91 -40.87
CA THR A 59 -20.38 17.49 -41.49
C THR A 59 -19.11 16.98 -40.80
N VAL A 60 -18.22 16.36 -41.57
CA VAL A 60 -16.95 15.84 -41.06
C VAL A 60 -15.94 16.99 -40.96
N LEU A 61 -15.43 17.26 -39.75
CA LEU A 61 -14.49 18.35 -39.49
C LEU A 61 -13.03 17.90 -39.62
N SER A 62 -12.69 16.72 -39.09
CA SER A 62 -11.32 16.18 -39.19
C SER A 62 -11.25 14.67 -38.98
N VAL A 63 -10.20 14.04 -39.54
CA VAL A 63 -9.86 12.63 -39.31
C VAL A 63 -8.84 12.55 -38.18
N VAL A 64 -9.16 11.79 -37.14
CA VAL A 64 -8.28 11.54 -35.99
C VAL A 64 -7.37 10.36 -36.33
N THR A 65 -6.13 10.64 -36.68
CA THR A 65 -5.11 9.59 -36.87
C THR A 65 -4.82 8.91 -35.54
N GLN A 66 -5.30 7.68 -35.35
CA GLN A 66 -4.88 6.88 -34.22
C GLN A 66 -3.44 6.44 -34.48
N ARG A 67 -2.49 6.85 -33.62
CA ARG A 67 -1.20 6.17 -33.53
C ARG A 67 -1.49 4.69 -33.28
N ASP A 68 -0.95 3.82 -34.12
CA ASP A 68 -1.00 2.38 -33.90
C ASP A 68 -0.60 2.11 -32.45
N LYS A 69 -1.47 1.40 -31.73
CA LYS A 69 -1.12 0.86 -30.43
C LYS A 69 0.04 -0.10 -30.71
N SER A 70 1.27 0.35 -30.44
CA SER A 70 2.46 -0.49 -30.52
C SER A 70 2.12 -1.80 -29.83
N GLN A 71 2.12 -2.90 -30.58
CA GLN A 71 1.95 -4.22 -30.01
C GLN A 71 2.96 -4.30 -28.86
N LYS A 72 2.47 -4.59 -27.66
CA LYS A 72 3.31 -4.73 -26.47
C LYS A 72 4.40 -5.73 -26.83
N ALA A 73 5.62 -5.26 -26.99
CA ALA A 73 6.76 -6.09 -27.31
C ALA A 73 7.01 -7.01 -26.10
N THR A 74 6.49 -8.23 -26.17
CA THR A 74 6.78 -9.31 -25.21
C THR A 74 8.17 -9.93 -25.48
N LEU A 75 8.93 -9.38 -26.42
CA LEU A 75 10.26 -9.85 -26.80
C LEU A 75 11.23 -8.68 -26.77
N LEU A 76 12.23 -8.76 -25.89
CA LEU A 76 13.42 -7.91 -25.98
C LEU A 76 14.27 -8.49 -27.12
N GLN A 77 14.21 -7.87 -28.29
CA GLN A 77 15.11 -8.18 -29.39
C GLN A 77 16.43 -7.44 -29.11
N LEU A 78 17.49 -8.19 -28.80
CA LEU A 78 18.83 -7.62 -28.66
C LEU A 78 19.35 -7.29 -30.06
N ILE A 79 19.39 -6.00 -30.39
CA ILE A 79 19.99 -5.51 -31.62
C ILE A 79 21.49 -5.38 -31.36
N ASP A 80 22.23 -6.45 -31.62
CA ASP A 80 23.68 -6.41 -31.74
C ASP A 80 24.10 -7.36 -32.88
N ASP A 81 24.55 -6.80 -34.00
CA ASP A 81 25.04 -7.53 -35.19
C ASP A 81 26.50 -8.03 -35.01
N LYS A 82 26.91 -8.34 -33.78
CA LYS A 82 28.25 -8.86 -33.48
C LYS A 82 28.17 -10.35 -33.19
N PRO A 83 29.01 -11.20 -33.82
CA PRO A 83 29.02 -12.63 -33.52
C PRO A 83 29.37 -12.83 -32.04
N PHE A 84 28.51 -13.55 -31.33
CA PHE A 84 28.69 -13.89 -29.93
C PHE A 84 29.97 -14.74 -29.76
N VAL A 85 30.99 -14.16 -29.15
CA VAL A 85 32.20 -14.87 -28.73
C VAL A 85 32.01 -15.29 -27.27
N GLY A 86 31.74 -16.58 -27.05
CA GLY A 86 31.59 -17.14 -25.71
C GLY A 86 32.94 -17.16 -24.97
N VAL A 87 33.23 -16.12 -24.20
CA VAL A 87 34.36 -16.11 -23.26
C VAL A 87 33.97 -16.96 -22.06
N THR A 88 34.52 -18.18 -21.97
CA THR A 88 34.41 -19.02 -20.78
C THR A 88 35.57 -18.70 -19.85
N GLU A 89 35.36 -17.78 -18.91
CA GLU A 89 36.31 -17.59 -17.81
C GLU A 89 36.26 -18.78 -16.86
N LYS A 90 37.31 -19.62 -16.89
CA LYS A 90 37.60 -20.58 -15.82
C LYS A 90 38.22 -19.84 -14.65
N LEU A 91 37.42 -19.60 -13.61
CA LEU A 91 37.89 -19.08 -12.32
C LEU A 91 39.00 -20.00 -11.76
N ALA A 92 40.18 -19.44 -11.51
CA ALA A 92 41.28 -20.16 -10.85
C ALA A 92 40.86 -20.63 -9.44
N LYS A 93 41.23 -21.87 -9.09
CA LYS A 93 40.97 -22.46 -7.77
C LYS A 93 41.72 -21.69 -6.69
N LYS A 94 40.98 -20.92 -5.88
CA LYS A 94 41.47 -20.32 -4.62
C LYS A 94 41.80 -21.46 -3.64
N SER A 95 43.04 -21.51 -3.16
CA SER A 95 43.47 -22.39 -2.07
C SER A 95 42.66 -22.09 -0.81
N ARG A 96 42.17 -23.15 -0.17
CA ARG A 96 41.54 -23.11 1.15
C ARG A 96 42.64 -23.27 2.17
N ASP A 97 42.88 -22.23 2.96
CA ASP A 97 43.47 -22.38 4.28
C ASP A 97 42.57 -21.78 5.36
N ASP A 98 42.48 -22.58 6.42
CA ASP A 98 42.14 -22.30 7.80
C ASP A 98 40.86 -21.53 8.15
N LYS A 99 39.79 -22.33 8.35
CA LYS A 99 38.83 -22.04 9.41
C LYS A 99 38.31 -23.35 10.03
N PRO A 100 38.61 -23.66 11.30
CA PRO A 100 38.17 -24.91 11.90
C PRO A 100 36.66 -24.91 12.10
N ARG A 101 36.01 -25.90 11.50
CA ARG A 101 34.59 -26.22 11.63
C ARG A 101 34.34 -26.91 12.96
N ARG A 102 33.50 -26.29 13.80
CA ARG A 102 32.94 -26.90 15.00
C ARG A 102 31.87 -27.92 14.59
N GLY A 103 32.26 -29.19 14.51
CA GLY A 103 31.36 -30.34 14.35
C GLY A 103 30.97 -30.92 15.71
N LYS A 104 29.70 -31.30 15.84
CA LYS A 104 29.16 -32.14 16.92
C LYS A 104 29.72 -33.57 16.82
N GLN A 105 30.18 -34.15 17.93
CA GLN A 105 29.77 -35.49 18.43
C GLN A 105 30.64 -35.95 19.60
N GLY A 106 29.99 -36.30 20.72
CA GLY A 106 30.20 -37.56 21.44
C GLY A 106 31.46 -37.76 22.29
N PRO A 107 31.38 -38.56 23.36
CA PRO A 107 32.25 -38.47 24.52
C PRO A 107 33.49 -39.36 24.38
N ARG A 108 34.62 -38.93 24.93
CA ARG A 108 35.66 -39.83 25.44
C ARG A 108 36.55 -39.09 26.44
N THR A 109 36.73 -39.81 27.52
CA THR A 109 37.51 -39.54 28.73
C THR A 109 39.00 -39.40 28.43
N ASP A 110 39.73 -38.94 29.46
CA ASP A 110 41.17 -39.11 29.68
C ASP A 110 42.13 -38.10 29.04
N ARG A 111 42.40 -36.98 29.75
CA ARG A 111 43.77 -36.47 30.07
C ARG A 111 43.77 -35.12 30.82
N PRO A 112 44.86 -34.76 31.52
CA PRO A 112 44.86 -34.47 32.95
C PRO A 112 44.93 -32.97 33.29
N ASP A 113 44.70 -32.68 34.57
CA ASP A 113 44.68 -31.36 35.18
C ASP A 113 45.91 -30.50 34.85
N ARG A 114 45.64 -29.25 34.43
CA ARG A 114 46.65 -28.21 34.33
C ARG A 114 46.16 -26.96 35.05
N GLU A 115 47.06 -26.47 35.91
CA GLU A 115 46.85 -25.56 37.04
C GLU A 115 46.13 -24.22 36.74
N PRO A 116 45.51 -23.59 37.76
CA PRO A 116 44.78 -22.33 37.61
C PRO A 116 45.73 -21.18 37.33
N ARG A 117 45.57 -20.51 36.19
CA ARG A 117 46.33 -19.31 35.86
C ARG A 117 45.70 -18.08 36.53
N GLU A 118 46.51 -17.38 37.32
CA GLU A 118 46.15 -16.20 38.12
C GLU A 118 45.52 -15.05 37.31
N PRO A 119 44.62 -14.25 37.94
CA PRO A 119 43.96 -13.12 37.30
C PRO A 119 44.92 -11.95 37.14
N ARG A 120 45.17 -11.55 35.89
CA ARG A 120 45.99 -10.39 35.53
C ARG A 120 45.30 -9.08 35.95
N ALA A 121 45.68 -8.58 37.12
CA ALA A 121 45.41 -7.22 37.57
C ALA A 121 46.37 -6.27 36.86
N ASP A 122 45.94 -5.66 35.75
CA ASP A 122 46.53 -4.40 35.24
C ASP A 122 45.70 -3.87 34.07
N ARG A 123 44.51 -3.35 34.40
CA ARG A 123 43.80 -2.42 33.51
C ARG A 123 43.48 -1.17 34.32
N PRO A 124 44.07 0.00 34.00
CA PRO A 124 43.77 1.21 34.73
C PRO A 124 42.27 1.52 34.61
N ASN A 125 41.66 1.69 35.79
CA ASN A 125 40.25 2.02 35.96
C ASN A 125 39.96 3.32 35.20
N ARG A 126 39.10 3.26 34.18
CA ARG A 126 38.72 4.44 33.41
C ARG A 126 37.88 5.33 34.31
N GLU A 127 38.44 6.46 34.71
CA GLU A 127 37.77 7.44 35.58
C GLU A 127 36.34 7.74 35.11
N PRO A 128 35.39 7.92 36.04
CA PRO A 128 34.03 8.30 35.70
C PRO A 128 34.06 9.63 34.94
N ARG A 129 33.62 9.55 33.68
CA ARG A 129 33.55 10.69 32.76
C ARG A 129 32.82 11.84 33.45
N THR A 130 33.48 12.99 33.57
CA THR A 130 32.89 14.21 34.14
C THR A 130 31.52 14.49 33.50
N PRO A 131 30.51 14.93 34.27
CA PRO A 131 29.23 15.34 33.71
C PRO A 131 29.49 16.38 32.64
N ARG A 132 29.05 16.07 31.42
CA ARG A 132 29.10 17.03 30.31
C ARG A 132 28.41 18.30 30.79
N PRO A 133 29.02 19.50 30.68
CA PRO A 133 28.42 20.72 31.17
C PRO A 133 27.00 20.83 30.61
N ASP A 134 26.04 21.05 31.51
CA ASP A 134 24.64 21.22 31.18
C ASP A 134 24.55 22.20 30.02
N ARG A 135 24.14 21.69 28.85
CA ARG A 135 23.79 22.54 27.72
C ARG A 135 22.73 23.49 28.27
N LYS A 136 23.03 24.79 28.29
CA LYS A 136 22.07 25.86 28.59
C LYS A 136 20.73 25.44 28.01
N SER A 137 19.76 25.15 28.87
CA SER A 137 18.46 24.63 28.46
C SER A 137 17.81 25.72 27.63
N PHE A 138 17.90 25.58 26.31
CA PHE A 138 17.24 26.49 25.39
C PHE A 138 15.74 26.38 25.69
N PRO A 139 14.99 27.49 25.78
CA PRO A 139 13.55 27.42 25.94
C PRO A 139 12.99 26.48 24.86
N PRO A 140 12.09 25.53 25.22
CA PRO A 140 11.58 24.56 24.27
C PRO A 140 10.95 25.31 23.10
N ALA A 141 11.45 25.02 21.89
CA ALA A 141 10.93 25.67 20.71
C ALA A 141 9.41 25.44 20.63
N PRO A 142 8.59 26.49 20.41
CA PRO A 142 7.13 26.38 20.40
C PRO A 142 6.67 25.18 19.57
N GLU A 143 5.81 24.34 20.14
CA GLU A 143 5.50 23.02 19.60
C GLU A 143 4.42 23.10 18.51
N VAL A 144 4.74 22.59 17.32
CA VAL A 144 3.75 22.32 16.27
C VAL A 144 2.94 21.09 16.69
N PRO A 145 1.61 21.06 16.47
CA PRO A 145 0.80 19.89 16.80
C PRO A 145 1.38 18.62 16.16
N LYS A 146 1.64 17.60 17.00
CA LYS A 146 2.11 16.28 16.55
C LYS A 146 0.92 15.35 16.46
N ARG A 147 0.46 15.08 15.25
CA ARG A 147 -0.64 14.14 15.02
C ARG A 147 -0.20 12.70 15.31
N PRO A 148 -1.10 11.84 15.79
CA PRO A 148 -0.78 10.45 16.07
C PRO A 148 -0.37 9.73 14.78
N ILE A 149 0.58 8.80 14.90
CA ILE A 149 1.05 8.00 13.77
C ILE A 149 -0.07 7.04 13.34
N ALA A 150 -0.38 7.04 12.06
CA ALA A 150 -1.36 6.12 11.48
C ALA A 150 -0.96 4.65 11.71
N LYS A 151 -1.91 3.86 12.21
CA LYS A 151 -1.81 2.42 12.41
C LYS A 151 -2.08 1.69 11.10
N ARG A 152 -1.37 0.56 10.92
CA ARG A 152 -1.62 -0.39 9.82
C ARG A 152 -2.85 -1.23 10.14
N LEU A 153 -3.61 -1.59 9.11
CA LEU A 153 -4.74 -2.51 9.24
C LEU A 153 -4.28 -3.87 9.75
N LYS A 154 -4.97 -4.39 10.77
CA LYS A 154 -4.80 -5.76 11.26
C LYS A 154 -6.13 -6.49 11.19
N PRO A 155 -6.42 -7.17 10.07
CA PRO A 155 -7.68 -7.89 9.92
C PRO A 155 -7.75 -9.02 10.96
N LYS A 156 -8.96 -9.23 11.47
CA LYS A 156 -9.27 -10.42 12.26
C LYS A 156 -9.46 -11.62 11.31
N ARG A 157 -9.83 -12.78 11.84
CA ARG A 157 -10.09 -13.99 11.06
C ARG A 157 -11.42 -14.64 11.42
N VAL A 158 -12.37 -13.86 11.93
CA VAL A 158 -13.63 -14.37 12.51
C VAL A 158 -14.50 -14.99 11.41
N HIS A 159 -14.72 -14.24 10.33
CA HIS A 159 -15.53 -14.70 9.21
C HIS A 159 -14.81 -15.80 8.44
N ARG A 160 -13.49 -15.65 8.24
CA ARG A 160 -12.69 -16.68 7.59
C ARG A 160 -12.71 -18.01 8.35
N THR A 161 -12.57 -18.00 9.68
CA THR A 161 -12.63 -19.25 10.47
C THR A 161 -14.02 -19.85 10.44
N ALA A 162 -15.08 -19.05 10.55
CA ALA A 162 -16.45 -19.54 10.49
C ALA A 162 -16.74 -20.29 9.17
N VAL A 163 -16.30 -19.74 8.02
CA VAL A 163 -16.47 -20.44 6.73
C VAL A 163 -15.63 -21.73 6.69
N LEU A 164 -14.38 -21.72 7.16
CA LEU A 164 -13.55 -22.93 7.19
C LEU A 164 -14.12 -24.02 8.11
N GLU A 165 -14.72 -23.64 9.24
CA GLU A 165 -15.36 -24.56 10.17
C GLU A 165 -16.63 -25.19 9.58
N SER A 166 -17.40 -24.41 8.81
CA SER A 166 -18.60 -24.91 8.11
C SER A 166 -18.29 -25.92 6.99
N LEU A 167 -17.05 -25.93 6.47
CA LEU A 167 -16.65 -26.84 5.41
C LEU A 167 -16.30 -28.23 5.97
N PRO A 168 -16.61 -29.30 5.21
CA PRO A 168 -16.12 -30.65 5.52
C PRO A 168 -14.59 -30.67 5.63
N VAL A 169 -14.06 -31.49 6.56
CA VAL A 169 -12.62 -31.51 6.90
C VAL A 169 -11.73 -31.75 5.68
N GLU A 170 -12.19 -32.59 4.74
CA GLU A 170 -11.48 -32.89 3.49
C GLU A 170 -11.32 -31.66 2.58
N GLN A 171 -12.27 -30.72 2.61
CA GLN A 171 -12.27 -29.53 1.77
C GLN A 171 -11.45 -28.38 2.37
N ARG A 172 -11.20 -28.40 3.68
CA ARG A 172 -10.47 -27.34 4.40
C ARG A 172 -9.06 -27.14 3.86
N GLY A 173 -8.33 -28.22 3.60
CA GLY A 173 -6.96 -28.14 3.06
C GLY A 173 -6.90 -27.52 1.66
N VAL A 174 -7.93 -27.76 0.83
CA VAL A 174 -8.06 -27.15 -0.50
C VAL A 174 -8.45 -25.67 -0.36
N ALA A 175 -9.41 -25.36 0.52
CA ALA A 175 -9.87 -24.01 0.82
C ALA A 175 -8.75 -23.10 1.34
N GLU A 176 -7.90 -23.59 2.26
CA GLU A 176 -6.78 -22.83 2.80
C GLU A 176 -5.72 -22.51 1.73
N ARG A 177 -5.41 -23.49 0.85
CA ARG A 177 -4.51 -23.28 -0.29
C ARG A 177 -5.09 -22.32 -1.32
N ALA A 178 -6.40 -22.42 -1.58
CA ALA A 178 -7.11 -21.51 -2.46
C ALA A 178 -7.11 -20.07 -1.92
N LEU A 179 -7.18 -19.88 -0.59
CA LEU A 179 -7.02 -18.55 0.02
C LEU A 179 -5.61 -17.99 -0.13
N ALA A 180 -4.58 -18.82 0.02
CA ALA A 180 -3.19 -18.36 -0.01
C ALA A 180 -2.76 -17.85 -1.40
N GLY A 181 -3.26 -18.44 -2.50
CA GLY A 181 -2.80 -18.07 -3.84
C GLY A 181 -3.80 -18.31 -4.97
N GLY A 182 -5.10 -18.42 -4.65
CA GLY A 182 -6.17 -18.64 -5.63
C GLY A 182 -6.12 -20.02 -6.28
N LEU A 183 -6.87 -20.17 -7.38
CA LEU A 183 -6.92 -21.42 -8.14
C LEU A 183 -5.56 -21.84 -8.70
N ALA A 184 -4.67 -20.89 -9.00
CA ALA A 184 -3.32 -21.18 -9.48
C ALA A 184 -2.50 -21.96 -8.45
N ALA A 185 -2.52 -21.54 -7.18
CA ALA A 185 -1.85 -22.24 -6.10
C ALA A 185 -2.42 -23.64 -5.86
N VAL A 186 -3.74 -23.81 -6.02
CA VAL A 186 -4.36 -25.15 -5.94
C VAL A 186 -3.85 -26.04 -7.08
N ARG A 187 -3.79 -25.55 -8.31
CA ARG A 187 -3.25 -26.29 -9.46
C ARG A 187 -1.78 -26.67 -9.27
N GLU A 188 -0.96 -25.74 -8.79
CA GLU A 188 0.46 -25.99 -8.53
C GLU A 188 0.66 -27.00 -7.40
N ALA A 189 -0.11 -26.89 -6.33
CA ALA A 189 -0.09 -27.85 -5.23
C ALA A 189 -0.45 -29.26 -5.71
N ILE A 190 -1.52 -29.40 -6.52
CA ILE A 190 -1.91 -30.70 -7.10
C ILE A 190 -0.80 -31.24 -8.02
N LYS A 191 -0.20 -30.39 -8.86
CA LYS A 191 0.91 -30.78 -9.74
C LYS A 191 2.11 -31.28 -8.94
N SER A 192 2.47 -30.59 -7.86
CA SER A 192 3.57 -30.99 -6.98
C SER A 192 3.27 -32.31 -6.25
N GLN A 193 2.03 -32.51 -5.83
CA GLN A 193 1.56 -33.73 -5.18
C GLN A 193 1.56 -34.91 -6.14
N ASN A 194 1.04 -34.75 -7.36
CA ASN A 194 1.05 -35.81 -8.36
C ASN A 194 2.48 -36.17 -8.80
N ALA A 195 3.38 -35.20 -8.90
CA ALA A 195 4.80 -35.46 -9.15
C ALA A 195 5.44 -36.31 -8.02
N GLN A 196 5.02 -36.12 -6.77
CA GLN A 196 5.48 -36.92 -5.64
C GLN A 196 4.84 -38.32 -5.62
N LEU A 197 3.52 -38.42 -5.83
CA LEU A 197 2.82 -39.71 -5.90
C LEU A 197 3.35 -40.59 -7.02
N LYS A 198 3.73 -40.00 -8.16
CA LYS A 198 4.38 -40.69 -9.27
C LYS A 198 5.75 -41.24 -8.90
N LYS A 199 6.55 -40.51 -8.09
CA LYS A 199 7.83 -41.01 -7.56
C LYS A 199 7.62 -42.14 -6.55
N ASP A 200 6.55 -42.06 -5.78
CA ASP A 200 6.21 -43.05 -4.74
C ASP A 200 5.45 -44.26 -5.30
N GLY A 201 5.23 -44.33 -6.62
CA GLY A 201 4.52 -45.42 -7.31
C GLY A 201 3.02 -45.51 -6.99
N LYS A 202 2.43 -44.43 -6.44
CA LYS A 202 1.00 -44.35 -6.08
C LYS A 202 0.17 -43.71 -7.20
N ALA A 203 -1.13 -43.99 -7.22
CA ALA A 203 -2.05 -43.41 -8.18
C ALA A 203 -2.12 -41.89 -8.07
N GLU A 204 -2.21 -41.21 -9.22
CA GLU A 204 -2.29 -39.75 -9.31
C GLU A 204 -3.68 -39.24 -8.87
N VAL A 205 -3.71 -38.07 -8.23
CA VAL A 205 -4.96 -37.42 -7.81
C VAL A 205 -5.57 -36.69 -9.01
N LYS A 206 -6.87 -36.90 -9.25
CA LYS A 206 -7.63 -36.19 -10.29
C LYS A 206 -7.75 -34.71 -9.94
N ALA A 207 -7.16 -33.84 -10.77
CA ALA A 207 -7.09 -32.41 -10.51
C ALA A 207 -8.44 -31.69 -10.66
N ASP A 208 -9.27 -32.12 -11.61
CA ASP A 208 -10.46 -31.37 -12.03
C ASP A 208 -11.50 -31.24 -10.91
N GLY A 209 -11.72 -32.29 -10.13
CA GLY A 209 -12.65 -32.27 -8.99
C GLY A 209 -12.20 -31.31 -7.88
N LEU A 210 -10.90 -31.26 -7.58
CA LEU A 210 -10.35 -30.35 -6.57
C LEU A 210 -10.34 -28.89 -7.05
N ILE A 211 -10.12 -28.66 -8.35
CA ILE A 211 -10.17 -27.32 -8.95
C ILE A 211 -11.61 -26.80 -8.96
N SER A 212 -12.59 -27.64 -9.31
CA SER A 212 -14.02 -27.27 -9.27
C SER A 212 -14.48 -26.95 -7.85
N MET A 213 -14.12 -27.79 -6.88
CA MET A 213 -14.42 -27.52 -5.48
C MET A 213 -13.81 -26.20 -5.00
N ALA A 214 -12.56 -25.94 -5.38
CA ALA A 214 -11.91 -24.66 -5.05
C ALA A 214 -12.61 -23.47 -5.71
N SER A 215 -13.10 -23.58 -6.95
CA SER A 215 -13.83 -22.49 -7.60
C SER A 215 -15.16 -22.18 -6.92
N ASP A 216 -15.83 -23.18 -6.35
CA ASP A 216 -17.12 -23.03 -5.70
C ASP A 216 -16.98 -22.38 -4.31
N ILE A 217 -15.91 -22.73 -3.57
CA ILE A 217 -15.68 -22.24 -2.21
C ILE A 217 -15.05 -20.83 -2.20
N LEU A 218 -14.24 -20.50 -3.20
CA LEU A 218 -13.47 -19.24 -3.26
C LEU A 218 -14.30 -17.96 -3.12
N PRO A 219 -15.47 -17.80 -3.79
CA PRO A 219 -16.29 -16.60 -3.64
C PRO A 219 -16.69 -16.34 -2.18
N LYS A 220 -17.16 -17.37 -1.46
CA LYS A 220 -17.55 -17.26 -0.05
C LYS A 220 -16.39 -16.85 0.84
N LEU A 221 -15.22 -17.45 0.60
CA LEU A 221 -14.01 -17.11 1.37
C LEU A 221 -13.50 -15.69 1.08
N ARG A 222 -13.64 -15.20 -0.15
CA ARG A 222 -13.25 -13.82 -0.49
C ARG A 222 -14.15 -12.78 0.17
N VAL A 223 -15.45 -13.05 0.24
CA VAL A 223 -16.38 -12.22 1.02
C VAL A 223 -16.00 -12.21 2.49
N ALA A 224 -15.74 -13.38 3.08
CA ALA A 224 -15.33 -13.50 4.48
C ALA A 224 -14.02 -12.74 4.79
N GLU A 225 -13.00 -12.86 3.93
CA GLU A 225 -11.75 -12.09 4.09
C GLU A 225 -11.94 -10.58 3.96
N TRP A 226 -12.89 -10.14 3.13
CA TRP A 226 -13.22 -8.73 3.03
C TRP A 226 -13.96 -8.25 4.28
N LEU A 227 -14.93 -9.01 4.80
CA LEU A 227 -15.65 -8.69 6.05
C LEU A 227 -14.68 -8.55 7.23
N ASP A 228 -13.74 -9.49 7.38
CA ASP A 228 -12.70 -9.45 8.41
C ASP A 228 -11.82 -8.18 8.33
N LYS A 229 -11.57 -7.67 7.11
CA LYS A 229 -10.83 -6.41 6.88
C LYS A 229 -11.72 -5.19 7.11
N ALA A 230 -12.97 -5.24 6.67
CA ALA A 230 -13.95 -4.17 6.78
C ALA A 230 -14.29 -3.87 8.24
N GLU A 231 -14.52 -4.90 9.05
CA GLU A 231 -14.79 -4.76 10.49
C GLU A 231 -13.58 -4.25 11.26
N ALA A 232 -12.38 -4.76 10.95
CA ALA A 232 -11.15 -4.26 11.53
C ALA A 232 -10.91 -2.78 11.15
N ALA A 233 -11.22 -2.41 9.91
CA ALA A 233 -11.14 -1.02 9.48
C ALA A 233 -12.15 -0.14 10.20
N LYS A 234 -13.40 -0.61 10.37
CA LYS A 234 -14.47 0.09 11.11
C LYS A 234 -14.13 0.30 12.58
N ALA A 235 -13.46 -0.67 13.21
CA ALA A 235 -13.04 -0.58 14.61
C ALA A 235 -11.92 0.45 14.86
N ASP A 236 -10.98 0.60 13.91
CA ASP A 236 -9.80 1.46 14.04
C ASP A 236 -9.85 2.73 13.15
N LEU A 237 -11.04 3.15 12.70
CA LEU A 237 -11.23 4.22 11.68
C LEU A 237 -10.42 5.49 11.94
N ASP A 238 -10.35 5.95 13.19
CA ASP A 238 -9.72 7.22 13.55
C ASP A 238 -8.20 7.22 13.47
N LEU A 239 -7.58 6.05 13.58
CA LEU A 239 -6.13 5.90 13.59
C LEU A 239 -5.63 5.09 12.40
N LEU A 240 -6.51 4.60 11.52
CA LEU A 240 -6.14 3.80 10.36
C LEU A 240 -5.43 4.64 9.29
N ASP A 241 -4.40 4.07 8.67
CA ASP A 241 -3.74 4.62 7.49
C ASP A 241 -4.73 4.76 6.32
N LEU A 242 -4.79 5.95 5.71
CA LEU A 242 -5.61 6.23 4.53
C LEU A 242 -5.34 5.24 3.39
N ARG A 243 -4.10 4.76 3.23
CA ARG A 243 -3.78 3.77 2.21
C ARG A 243 -4.51 2.45 2.45
N ASP A 244 -4.53 1.99 3.68
CA ASP A 244 -5.16 0.73 4.05
C ASP A 244 -6.69 0.87 3.96
N LEU A 245 -7.26 2.00 4.41
CA LEU A 245 -8.69 2.30 4.25
C LEU A 245 -9.11 2.33 2.77
N ARG A 246 -8.32 2.96 1.89
CA ARG A 246 -8.55 2.94 0.44
C ARG A 246 -8.51 1.52 -0.12
N ALA A 247 -7.58 0.68 0.34
CA ALA A 247 -7.48 -0.71 -0.12
C ALA A 247 -8.72 -1.54 0.27
N VAL A 248 -9.27 -1.34 1.47
CA VAL A 248 -10.51 -2.02 1.91
C VAL A 248 -11.71 -1.55 1.10
N VAL A 249 -11.82 -0.25 0.83
CA VAL A 249 -12.88 0.31 -0.01
C VAL A 249 -12.78 -0.21 -1.44
N VAL A 250 -11.59 -0.25 -2.04
CA VAL A 250 -11.40 -0.85 -3.38
C VAL A 250 -11.79 -2.32 -3.39
N GLY A 251 -11.45 -3.07 -2.33
CA GLY A 251 -11.88 -4.47 -2.19
C GLY A 251 -13.41 -4.63 -2.05
N SER A 252 -14.14 -3.58 -1.68
CA SER A 252 -15.61 -3.63 -1.64
C SER A 252 -16.25 -3.62 -3.03
N ASP A 253 -15.51 -3.16 -4.04
CA ASP A 253 -15.96 -3.15 -5.44
C ASP A 253 -15.62 -4.46 -6.18
N ASP A 254 -15.03 -5.45 -5.49
CA ASP A 254 -14.80 -6.78 -6.07
C ASP A 254 -16.14 -7.46 -6.42
N PRO A 255 -16.30 -8.07 -7.61
CA PRO A 255 -17.59 -8.61 -8.06
C PRO A 255 -18.21 -9.64 -7.12
N MET A 256 -17.40 -10.38 -6.36
CA MET A 256 -17.88 -11.36 -5.38
C MET A 256 -18.42 -10.70 -4.11
N VAL A 257 -17.81 -9.58 -3.70
CA VAL A 257 -18.21 -8.82 -2.51
C VAL A 257 -19.48 -8.02 -2.80
N VAL A 258 -19.56 -7.37 -3.97
CA VAL A 258 -20.72 -6.55 -4.37
C VAL A 258 -22.01 -7.36 -4.50
N ARG A 259 -21.91 -8.62 -4.92
CA ARG A 259 -23.06 -9.51 -5.09
C ARG A 259 -23.70 -9.90 -3.77
N ASP A 260 -22.91 -10.00 -2.71
CA ASP A 260 -23.43 -10.27 -1.38
C ASP A 260 -24.19 -9.05 -0.84
N GLU A 261 -25.34 -9.28 -0.23
CA GLU A 261 -26.16 -8.21 0.35
C GLU A 261 -25.64 -7.78 1.73
N SER A 262 -25.08 -8.74 2.49
CA SER A 262 -24.56 -8.50 3.84
C SER A 262 -23.38 -7.51 3.88
N THR A 263 -22.69 -7.33 2.75
CA THR A 263 -21.51 -6.47 2.60
C THR A 263 -21.85 -5.03 2.20
N ARG A 264 -23.04 -4.79 1.61
CA ARG A 264 -23.38 -3.50 0.99
C ARG A 264 -23.41 -2.36 2.00
N ALA A 265 -24.05 -2.58 3.16
CA ALA A 265 -24.14 -1.58 4.21
C ALA A 265 -22.76 -1.19 4.78
N LEU A 266 -21.89 -2.19 5.01
CA LEU A 266 -20.51 -1.92 5.45
C LEU A 266 -19.70 -1.22 4.36
N ALA A 267 -19.90 -1.56 3.09
CA ALA A 267 -19.22 -0.91 1.97
C ALA A 267 -19.63 0.57 1.84
N THR A 268 -20.93 0.89 1.99
CA THR A 268 -21.41 2.27 1.97
C THR A 268 -20.86 3.09 3.14
N ASP A 269 -20.88 2.51 4.34
CA ASP A 269 -20.30 3.14 5.54
C ASP A 269 -18.81 3.46 5.34
N LEU A 270 -18.04 2.50 4.84
CA LEU A 270 -16.59 2.66 4.62
C LEU A 270 -16.27 3.67 3.51
N LYS A 271 -17.11 3.75 2.46
CA LYS A 271 -16.98 4.77 1.41
C LYS A 271 -17.21 6.18 1.98
N ALA A 272 -18.26 6.35 2.80
CA ALA A 272 -18.53 7.61 3.49
C ALA A 272 -17.42 7.97 4.48
N ALA A 273 -16.96 7.01 5.29
CA ALA A 273 -15.86 7.21 6.24
C ALA A 273 -14.56 7.57 5.53
N LEU A 274 -14.24 6.94 4.39
CA LEU A 274 -13.07 7.29 3.59
C LEU A 274 -13.11 8.74 3.11
N LYS A 275 -14.27 9.22 2.64
CA LYS A 275 -14.43 10.62 2.20
C LYS A 275 -14.20 11.59 3.37
N SER A 276 -14.89 11.38 4.49
CA SER A 276 -14.73 12.20 5.70
C SER A 276 -13.28 12.20 6.22
N ARG A 277 -12.61 11.04 6.24
CA ARG A 277 -11.20 10.94 6.65
C ARG A 277 -10.25 11.64 5.68
N GLN A 278 -10.50 11.58 4.38
CA GLN A 278 -9.70 12.31 3.39
C GLN A 278 -9.82 13.83 3.57
N GLU A 279 -11.04 14.33 3.78
CA GLU A 279 -11.30 15.75 4.05
C GLU A 279 -10.63 16.19 5.36
N ARG A 280 -10.77 15.39 6.43
CA ARG A 280 -10.12 15.67 7.71
C ARG A 280 -8.60 15.71 7.57
N GLU A 281 -7.99 14.72 6.92
CA GLU A 281 -6.54 14.70 6.68
C GLU A 281 -6.05 15.87 5.80
N MET A 282 -6.88 16.34 4.86
CA MET A 282 -6.59 17.55 4.09
C MET A 282 -6.60 18.80 4.96
N SER A 283 -7.64 19.00 5.77
CA SER A 283 -7.74 20.11 6.72
C SER A 283 -6.61 20.10 7.72
N ASN A 284 -6.31 18.91 8.26
CA ASN A 284 -5.20 18.65 9.17
C ASN A 284 -3.85 19.06 8.57
N TRP A 285 -3.60 18.68 7.32
CA TRP A 285 -2.38 19.02 6.61
C TRP A 285 -2.23 20.53 6.40
N ILE A 286 -3.33 21.21 6.05
CA ILE A 286 -3.35 22.68 5.92
C ILE A 286 -3.08 23.37 7.26
N GLU A 287 -3.72 22.91 8.34
CA GLU A 287 -3.55 23.44 9.69
C GLU A 287 -2.12 23.21 10.23
N ASP A 288 -1.54 22.05 9.97
CA ASP A 288 -0.15 21.75 10.34
C ASP A 288 0.85 22.66 9.59
N MET A 289 0.54 23.04 8.35
CA MET A 289 1.33 24.02 7.61
C MET A 289 1.15 25.43 8.17
N LYS A 290 -0.08 25.86 8.44
CA LYS A 290 -0.36 27.18 9.04
C LYS A 290 0.35 27.34 10.38
N SER A 291 0.19 26.38 11.29
CA SER A 291 0.88 26.38 12.59
C SER A 291 2.41 26.33 12.45
N ALA A 292 2.95 25.61 11.45
CA ALA A 292 4.39 25.64 11.19
C ALA A 292 4.88 27.02 10.72
N VAL A 293 4.08 27.75 9.96
CA VAL A 293 4.39 29.13 9.53
C VAL A 293 4.30 30.11 10.72
N GLU A 294 3.23 30.04 11.52
CA GLU A 294 3.04 30.86 12.72
C GLU A 294 4.21 30.72 13.70
N VAL A 295 4.69 29.49 13.88
CA VAL A 295 5.81 29.15 14.77
C VAL A 295 7.18 29.37 14.10
N SER A 296 7.21 29.98 12.91
CA SER A 296 8.44 30.26 12.14
C SER A 296 9.30 29.02 11.84
N ARG A 297 8.69 27.83 11.77
CA ARG A 297 9.37 26.57 11.41
C ARG A 297 9.34 26.35 9.90
N VAL A 298 10.03 27.23 9.17
CA VAL A 298 10.07 27.27 7.69
C VAL A 298 10.43 25.93 7.05
N VAL A 299 11.49 25.25 7.52
CA VAL A 299 11.91 23.94 6.98
C VAL A 299 10.81 22.89 7.13
N ARG A 300 10.04 22.92 8.23
CA ARG A 300 8.93 21.99 8.44
C ARG A 300 7.76 22.31 7.52
N ALA A 301 7.39 23.59 7.39
CA ALA A 301 6.34 24.03 6.47
C ALA A 301 6.66 23.65 5.01
N LEU A 302 7.90 23.87 4.56
CA LEU A 302 8.37 23.47 3.23
C LEU A 302 8.29 21.95 3.01
N LYS A 303 8.72 21.15 4.00
CA LYS A 303 8.61 19.68 3.90
C LYS A 303 7.16 19.22 3.83
N LEU A 304 6.27 19.78 4.67
CA LEU A 304 4.84 19.47 4.65
C LEU A 304 4.21 19.83 3.30
N SER A 305 4.59 20.96 2.70
CA SER A 305 4.06 21.37 1.39
C SER A 305 4.34 20.37 0.25
N GLY A 306 5.42 19.59 0.36
CA GLY A 306 5.80 18.55 -0.62
C GLY A 306 5.16 17.17 -0.37
N GLU A 307 4.46 16.98 0.75
CA GLU A 307 3.87 15.71 1.18
C GLU A 307 2.33 15.80 1.31
N PRO A 308 1.59 16.03 0.21
CA PRO A 308 0.14 16.11 0.28
C PRO A 308 -0.49 14.73 0.57
N PRO A 309 -1.63 14.67 1.29
CA PRO A 309 -2.31 13.40 1.62
C PRO A 309 -2.86 12.66 0.38
N LYS A 310 -3.02 13.38 -0.74
CA LYS A 310 -3.38 12.84 -2.05
C LYS A 310 -2.52 13.48 -3.13
N ALA A 311 -1.95 12.64 -4.01
CA ALA A 311 -1.16 13.12 -5.14
C ALA A 311 -2.04 13.91 -6.12
N GLY A 312 -1.50 15.00 -6.69
CA GLY A 312 -2.19 15.85 -7.65
C GLY A 312 -3.15 16.89 -7.02
N VAL A 313 -3.17 17.02 -5.70
CA VAL A 313 -3.91 18.11 -5.03
C VAL A 313 -3.24 19.44 -5.35
N LEU A 314 -4.06 20.42 -5.71
CA LEU A 314 -3.60 21.79 -5.95
C LEU A 314 -3.18 22.43 -4.63
N PHE A 315 -2.02 23.06 -4.63
CA PHE A 315 -1.50 23.73 -3.45
C PHE A 315 -2.20 25.10 -3.26
N PRO A 316 -2.72 25.43 -2.07
CA PRO A 316 -3.36 26.73 -1.83
C PRO A 316 -2.39 27.89 -2.08
N VAL A 317 -2.78 28.82 -2.96
CA VAL A 317 -1.89 29.90 -3.44
C VAL A 317 -1.50 30.87 -2.32
N GLU A 318 -2.45 31.24 -1.46
CA GLU A 318 -2.21 32.17 -0.34
C GLU A 318 -1.21 31.60 0.67
N LEU A 319 -1.37 30.34 1.05
CA LEU A 319 -0.41 29.65 1.92
C LEU A 319 0.95 29.51 1.24
N GLY A 320 0.96 29.31 -0.09
CA GLY A 320 2.19 29.29 -0.86
C GLY A 320 2.95 30.60 -0.79
N ALA A 321 2.26 31.72 -0.97
CA ALA A 321 2.84 33.04 -0.83
C ALA A 321 3.36 33.31 0.59
N GLN A 322 2.62 32.91 1.63
CA GLN A 322 3.05 33.05 3.03
C GLN A 322 4.30 32.23 3.34
N ILE A 323 4.34 30.95 2.94
CA ILE A 323 5.51 30.09 3.14
C ILE A 323 6.68 30.59 2.31
N ALA A 324 6.46 31.05 1.07
CA ALA A 324 7.51 31.59 0.21
C ALA A 324 8.12 32.88 0.78
N LYS A 325 7.29 33.77 1.35
CA LYS A 325 7.73 34.97 2.06
C LYS A 325 8.59 34.60 3.27
N ALA A 326 8.08 33.72 4.14
CA ALA A 326 8.83 33.26 5.32
C ALA A 326 10.15 32.54 4.94
N ALA A 327 10.16 31.79 3.83
CA ALA A 327 11.36 31.15 3.32
C ALA A 327 12.39 32.16 2.77
N THR A 328 11.92 33.21 2.09
CA THR A 328 12.79 34.28 1.59
C THR A 328 13.42 35.06 2.75
N GLU A 329 12.63 35.38 3.78
CA GLU A 329 13.11 36.01 5.02
C GLU A 329 14.11 35.13 5.77
N SER A 330 13.89 33.81 5.79
CA SER A 330 14.84 32.85 6.39
C SER A 330 16.15 32.71 5.59
N LEU A 331 16.15 33.08 4.31
CA LEU A 331 17.31 33.10 3.42
C LEU A 331 17.90 34.52 3.35
N ALA A 332 18.04 35.17 4.50
CA ALA A 332 18.72 36.44 4.62
C ALA A 332 20.25 36.30 4.45
N SER A 333 20.91 37.38 4.04
CA SER A 333 22.35 37.41 3.75
C SER A 333 23.23 37.18 4.98
N ASP A 334 22.72 37.50 6.17
CA ASP A 334 23.36 37.33 7.48
C ASP A 334 23.09 35.94 8.10
N ALA A 335 22.20 35.14 7.51
CA ALA A 335 21.91 33.80 8.00
C ALA A 335 23.08 32.83 7.74
N GLY A 336 23.38 31.98 8.72
CA GLY A 336 24.47 31.01 8.63
C GLY A 336 24.25 29.92 7.55
N ALA A 337 25.36 29.40 7.01
CA ALA A 337 25.36 28.41 5.93
C ALA A 337 24.51 27.16 6.20
N ASP A 338 24.52 26.62 7.42
CA ASP A 338 23.74 25.43 7.79
C ASP A 338 22.23 25.65 7.67
N ARG A 339 21.75 26.86 7.99
CA ARG A 339 20.33 27.23 7.81
C ARG A 339 19.97 27.30 6.34
N TRP A 340 20.83 27.93 5.54
CA TRP A 340 20.68 27.98 4.08
C TRP A 340 20.59 26.57 3.49
N ILE A 341 21.51 25.66 3.83
CA ILE A 341 21.48 24.27 3.37
C ILE A 341 20.15 23.60 3.73
N ALA A 342 19.72 23.68 5.00
CA ALA A 342 18.50 23.03 5.46
C ALA A 342 17.23 23.55 4.76
N VAL A 343 17.16 24.86 4.49
CA VAL A 343 16.03 25.48 3.78
C VAL A 343 16.05 25.10 2.31
N LEU A 344 17.21 25.15 1.63
CA LEU A 344 17.34 24.79 0.22
C LEU A 344 16.98 23.31 -0.04
N GLU A 345 17.38 22.41 0.86
CA GLU A 345 17.03 20.99 0.75
C GLU A 345 15.54 20.72 0.89
N ALA A 346 14.83 21.50 1.72
CA ALA A 346 13.38 21.40 1.82
C ALA A 346 12.68 22.08 0.63
N LEU A 347 13.19 23.24 0.20
CA LEU A 347 12.63 24.03 -0.89
C LEU A 347 12.70 23.29 -2.22
N ALA A 348 13.79 22.59 -2.52
CA ALA A 348 13.98 21.89 -3.79
C ALA A 348 12.86 20.88 -4.13
N PHE A 349 12.23 20.28 -3.12
CA PHE A 349 11.15 19.30 -3.26
C PHE A 349 9.76 19.88 -2.94
N SER A 350 9.66 21.18 -2.77
CA SER A 350 8.40 21.88 -2.52
C SER A 350 7.74 22.33 -3.84
N PRO A 351 6.40 22.35 -3.92
CA PRO A 351 5.68 22.93 -5.06
C PRO A 351 5.94 24.43 -5.24
N ILE A 352 6.29 25.17 -4.18
CA ILE A 352 6.47 26.63 -4.21
C ILE A 352 7.91 27.07 -4.50
N ARG A 353 8.78 26.14 -4.90
CA ARG A 353 10.21 26.40 -5.10
C ARG A 353 10.53 27.55 -6.04
N ALA A 354 9.70 27.80 -7.05
CA ALA A 354 9.88 28.87 -8.03
C ALA A 354 9.54 30.27 -7.47
N GLN A 355 8.77 30.34 -6.39
CA GLN A 355 8.31 31.61 -5.79
C GLN A 355 9.37 32.21 -4.85
N VAL A 356 10.28 31.39 -4.31
CA VAL A 356 11.32 31.84 -3.38
C VAL A 356 12.51 32.41 -4.15
N LYS A 357 12.76 33.71 -3.96
CA LYS A 357 13.85 34.47 -4.59
C LYS A 357 14.56 35.32 -3.51
N PRO A 358 15.65 34.81 -2.91
CA PRO A 358 16.44 35.61 -1.97
C PRO A 358 17.11 36.79 -2.70
N ALA A 359 17.24 37.92 -2.00
CA ALA A 359 17.77 39.16 -2.58
C ALA A 359 19.27 39.10 -2.87
N ALA A 360 20.03 38.39 -2.03
CA ALA A 360 21.48 38.24 -2.16
C ALA A 360 21.94 36.87 -1.69
N ALA A 361 23.13 36.46 -2.14
CA ALA A 361 23.83 35.30 -1.60
C ALA A 361 24.26 35.56 -0.13
N PRO A 362 24.40 34.52 0.70
CA PRO A 362 24.85 34.69 2.07
C PRO A 362 26.31 35.14 2.13
N VAL A 363 26.62 35.99 3.11
CA VAL A 363 28.01 36.42 3.39
C VAL A 363 28.85 35.22 3.83
N ALA A 364 28.26 34.29 4.58
CA ALA A 364 28.89 33.06 5.05
C ALA A 364 28.79 31.91 4.03
N ALA A 365 29.38 32.09 2.83
CA ALA A 365 29.37 31.05 1.79
C ALA A 365 30.44 29.98 2.03
N THR A 366 30.06 28.87 2.66
CA THR A 366 30.93 27.69 2.83
C THR A 366 30.95 26.80 1.58
N ASP A 367 32.00 25.98 1.43
CA ASP A 367 32.10 25.04 0.31
C ASP A 367 30.95 24.02 0.30
N ALA A 368 30.56 23.52 1.48
CA ALA A 368 29.40 22.64 1.63
C ALA A 368 28.10 23.27 1.10
N LEU A 369 27.90 24.58 1.34
CA LEU A 369 26.74 25.30 0.79
C LEU A 369 26.81 25.34 -0.74
N ARG A 370 27.97 25.68 -1.33
CA ARG A 370 28.14 25.69 -2.79
C ARG A 370 27.91 24.32 -3.41
N GLU A 371 28.39 23.24 -2.78
CA GLU A 371 28.12 21.87 -3.22
C GLU A 371 26.63 21.54 -3.20
N THR A 372 25.90 21.95 -2.15
CA THR A 372 24.45 21.73 -2.08
C THR A 372 23.70 22.52 -3.15
N VAL A 373 24.08 23.77 -3.43
CA VAL A 373 23.50 24.57 -4.51
C VAL A 373 23.80 23.93 -5.87
N LYS A 374 25.04 23.48 -6.11
CA LYS A 374 25.41 22.77 -7.34
C LYS A 374 24.57 21.52 -7.54
N ARG A 375 24.39 20.70 -6.50
CA ARG A 375 23.54 19.49 -6.52
C ARG A 375 22.08 19.82 -6.82
N LEU A 376 21.54 20.88 -6.21
CA LEU A 376 20.13 21.28 -6.33
C LEU A 376 19.87 22.20 -7.53
N SER A 377 20.90 22.58 -8.30
CA SER A 377 20.81 23.49 -9.43
C SER A 377 19.74 23.13 -10.49
N PRO A 378 19.47 21.85 -10.82
CA PRO A 378 18.40 21.53 -11.77
C PRO A 378 17.00 21.82 -11.23
N LEU A 379 16.82 21.85 -9.90
CA LEU A 379 15.55 22.09 -9.23
C LEU A 379 15.37 23.56 -8.80
N LEU A 380 16.47 24.26 -8.53
CA LEU A 380 16.51 25.64 -8.04
C LEU A 380 17.42 26.53 -8.91
N PRO A 381 17.11 26.69 -10.21
CA PRO A 381 17.97 27.41 -11.15
C PRO A 381 18.14 28.90 -10.77
N GLN A 382 17.10 29.52 -10.23
CA GLN A 382 17.13 30.92 -9.79
C GLN A 382 18.10 31.14 -8.62
N ILE A 383 18.31 30.13 -7.77
CA ILE A 383 19.26 30.21 -6.67
C ILE A 383 20.66 29.90 -7.17
N ALA A 384 20.82 28.93 -8.06
CA ALA A 384 22.12 28.66 -8.71
C ALA A 384 22.69 29.91 -9.40
N ALA A 385 21.83 30.69 -10.06
CA ALA A 385 22.21 31.97 -10.68
C ALA A 385 22.80 32.98 -9.69
N LEU A 386 22.26 33.07 -8.46
CA LEU A 386 22.80 33.96 -7.41
C LEU A 386 24.20 33.56 -6.94
N PHE A 387 24.55 32.28 -7.06
CA PHE A 387 25.89 31.77 -6.75
C PHE A 387 26.82 31.73 -7.97
N GLY A 388 26.37 32.23 -9.14
CA GLY A 388 27.13 32.17 -10.39
C GLY A 388 27.32 30.75 -10.93
N ILE A 389 26.46 29.79 -10.54
CA ILE A 389 26.53 28.40 -10.99
C ILE A 389 25.61 28.23 -12.19
N GLU A 390 26.20 27.89 -13.34
CA GLU A 390 25.45 27.62 -14.56
C GLU A 390 24.69 26.29 -14.46
N VAL A 391 23.41 26.31 -14.83
CA VAL A 391 22.53 25.13 -14.74
C VAL A 391 22.64 24.34 -16.04
N VAL A 392 23.23 23.15 -15.97
CA VAL A 392 23.30 22.24 -17.12
C VAL A 392 21.90 21.70 -17.42
N ALA A 393 21.34 22.06 -18.58
CA ALA A 393 20.05 21.56 -19.04
C ALA A 393 20.11 20.04 -19.31
N GLY A 394 19.09 19.29 -18.85
CA GLY A 394 18.97 17.84 -19.09
C GLY A 394 19.51 16.92 -18.00
N VAL A 395 20.06 17.45 -16.90
CA VAL A 395 20.52 16.65 -15.76
C VAL A 395 19.32 16.14 -14.94
N GLN A 396 19.35 14.85 -14.57
CA GLN A 396 18.34 14.23 -13.73
C GLN A 396 18.23 14.92 -12.37
N ALA A 397 16.99 15.18 -11.93
CA ALA A 397 16.74 15.79 -10.64
C ALA A 397 17.31 14.93 -9.50
N PRO A 398 18.05 15.51 -8.54
CA PRO A 398 18.60 14.76 -7.42
C PRO A 398 17.48 14.18 -6.55
N LYS A 399 17.71 13.01 -5.95
CA LYS A 399 16.81 12.45 -4.94
C LYS A 399 16.95 13.23 -3.62
N PRO A 400 15.88 13.35 -2.82
CA PRO A 400 15.97 13.96 -1.50
C PRO A 400 16.92 13.16 -0.61
N LEU A 401 17.77 13.86 0.14
CA LEU A 401 18.66 13.22 1.09
C LEU A 401 17.79 12.58 2.17
N ARG A 402 17.92 11.26 2.32
CA ARG A 402 17.27 10.56 3.43
C ARG A 402 18.07 10.84 4.68
N PRO A 403 17.42 11.24 5.80
CA PRO A 403 18.13 11.28 7.06
C PRO A 403 18.75 9.90 7.29
N PRO A 404 20.02 9.84 7.77
CA PRO A 404 20.65 8.56 8.03
C PRO A 404 19.73 7.78 8.95
N ARG A 405 19.26 6.60 8.50
CA ARG A 405 18.53 5.69 9.38
C ARG A 405 19.44 5.50 10.58
N GLN A 406 19.03 5.99 11.75
CA GLN A 406 19.69 5.63 13.00
C GLN A 406 19.77 4.11 12.96
N ALA A 407 21.00 3.58 12.88
CA ALA A 407 21.22 2.16 12.78
C ALA A 407 20.39 1.55 13.90
N ARG A 408 19.35 0.78 13.53
CA ARG A 408 18.48 0.11 14.49
C ARG A 408 19.46 -0.62 15.38
N GLN A 409 19.63 -0.16 16.62
CA GLN A 409 20.51 -0.83 17.55
C GLN A 409 19.99 -2.26 17.56
N VAL A 410 20.77 -3.17 16.99
CA VAL A 410 20.47 -4.58 17.02
C VAL A 410 20.56 -4.88 18.51
N ARG A 411 19.41 -4.84 19.19
CA ARG A 411 19.32 -5.27 20.56
C ARG A 411 19.90 -6.67 20.52
N LYS A 412 21.02 -6.89 21.22
CA LYS A 412 21.53 -8.24 21.45
C LYS A 412 20.32 -9.11 21.84
N PRO A 413 20.20 -10.33 21.31
CA PRO A 413 19.14 -11.24 21.74
C PRO A 413 19.13 -11.20 23.26
N ARG A 414 17.99 -10.85 23.87
CA ARG A 414 17.84 -11.03 25.30
C ARG A 414 18.06 -12.52 25.52
N ASP A 415 19.05 -12.87 26.33
CA ASP A 415 19.22 -14.23 26.79
C ASP A 415 17.86 -14.70 27.30
N LYS A 416 17.37 -15.80 26.73
CA LYS A 416 16.15 -16.43 27.21
C LYS A 416 16.40 -16.74 28.68
N LYS A 417 15.83 -15.95 29.59
CA LYS A 417 15.59 -16.42 30.95
C LYS A 417 14.63 -17.58 30.78
N GLU A 418 15.16 -18.78 30.87
CA GLU A 418 14.38 -20.00 31.05
C GLU A 418 13.61 -19.84 32.35
N THR A 419 12.36 -19.36 32.25
CA THR A 419 11.36 -19.64 33.28
C THR A 419 11.16 -21.15 33.25
N LYS A 420 11.90 -21.86 34.11
CA LYS A 420 11.60 -23.25 34.48
C LYS A 420 10.20 -23.26 35.10
N LEU A 421 9.22 -23.67 34.31
CA LEU A 421 7.94 -24.13 34.83
C LEU A 421 8.23 -25.47 35.53
N THR A 422 8.28 -25.44 36.86
CA THR A 422 8.38 -26.64 37.68
C THR A 422 7.04 -27.36 37.61
N ILE A 423 6.97 -28.44 36.82
CA ILE A 423 5.86 -29.38 36.83
C ILE A 423 6.11 -30.31 38.03
N PRO A 424 5.21 -30.39 39.04
CA PRO A 424 5.34 -31.38 40.11
C PRO A 424 5.18 -32.80 39.53
N PRO A 425 5.99 -33.77 39.99
CA PRO A 425 6.01 -35.12 39.42
C PRO A 425 4.74 -35.90 39.76
N ALA A 426 4.16 -36.55 38.76
CA ALA A 426 3.09 -37.53 38.92
C ALA A 426 3.60 -38.80 39.63
N PRO A 427 2.78 -39.45 40.48
CA PRO A 427 3.16 -40.63 41.23
C PRO A 427 3.41 -41.84 40.30
N LYS A 428 4.41 -42.66 40.66
CA LYS A 428 4.82 -43.86 39.92
C LYS A 428 3.85 -45.03 40.14
N PRO A 429 3.70 -45.93 39.15
CA PRO A 429 2.87 -47.12 39.25
C PRO A 429 3.62 -48.25 39.97
N VAL A 430 2.92 -48.98 40.82
CA VAL A 430 3.35 -50.29 41.33
C VAL A 430 2.57 -51.36 40.56
N VAL A 431 3.29 -52.33 40.01
CA VAL A 431 2.75 -53.51 39.33
C VAL A 431 2.84 -54.67 40.31
N GLU A 432 1.76 -55.42 40.50
CA GLU A 432 1.81 -56.88 40.61
C GLU A 432 0.41 -57.50 40.50
N ALA A 433 0.35 -58.62 39.81
CA ALA A 433 -0.85 -59.31 39.36
C ALA A 433 -1.25 -60.45 40.30
N SER A 434 -2.54 -60.65 40.55
CA SER A 434 -3.20 -61.96 40.66
C SER A 434 -4.73 -61.77 40.69
N VAL A 435 -5.46 -62.30 39.69
CA VAL A 435 -6.28 -63.54 39.72
C VAL A 435 -7.69 -63.33 40.32
N LEU A 436 -8.71 -63.61 39.47
CA LEU A 436 -10.08 -64.14 39.68
C LEU A 436 -10.83 -63.70 40.97
N GLU A 437 -12.09 -63.26 40.96
CA GLU A 437 -13.31 -63.99 40.58
C GLU A 437 -14.52 -63.06 40.87
N ALA A 438 -15.63 -63.19 40.14
CA ALA A 438 -16.94 -62.59 40.46
C ALA A 438 -17.58 -63.30 41.70
N PRO A 439 -18.80 -62.99 42.22
CA PRO A 439 -19.88 -62.08 41.77
C PRO A 439 -20.66 -61.33 42.91
N ALA A 440 -21.77 -60.66 42.53
CA ALA A 440 -23.04 -60.50 43.29
C ALA A 440 -23.03 -59.72 44.64
N ALA A 441 -24.06 -59.01 45.08
CA ALA A 441 -25.35 -58.55 44.58
C ALA A 441 -25.91 -57.56 45.64
N GLN A 442 -27.08 -56.96 45.32
CA GLN A 442 -28.06 -56.35 46.24
C GLN A 442 -27.76 -54.92 46.74
N ALA A 443 -28.72 -54.02 46.93
CA ALA A 443 -30.14 -53.91 46.57
C ALA A 443 -30.62 -52.59 47.22
N VAL A 444 -31.45 -51.81 46.50
CA VAL A 444 -32.54 -50.95 47.03
C VAL A 444 -32.05 -49.69 47.82
N VAL A 445 -32.49 -48.47 47.54
CA VAL A 445 -33.79 -47.87 47.92
C VAL A 445 -34.16 -46.67 47.01
N GLU A 446 -35.47 -46.60 46.71
CA GLU A 446 -36.35 -45.58 46.12
C GLU A 446 -36.14 -44.10 46.56
N VAL A 447 -36.15 -43.08 45.65
CA VAL A 447 -37.28 -42.23 45.12
C VAL A 447 -37.90 -41.28 46.19
N PRO A 448 -38.43 -40.04 45.93
CA PRO A 448 -38.75 -39.29 44.68
C PRO A 448 -38.18 -37.85 44.58
N VAL A 449 -38.00 -37.22 43.41
CA VAL A 449 -38.95 -36.47 42.53
C VAL A 449 -39.72 -35.32 43.18
N VAL A 450 -39.41 -34.07 42.80
CA VAL A 450 -40.32 -32.92 42.52
C VAL A 450 -39.53 -31.99 41.57
N GLU A 451 -39.77 -31.96 40.25
CA GLU A 451 -40.84 -31.28 39.49
C GLU A 451 -40.76 -29.74 39.47
N ALA A 452 -40.74 -29.19 38.25
CA ALA A 452 -40.66 -27.78 37.88
C ALA A 452 -41.99 -27.01 38.18
N PRO A 453 -42.18 -25.70 37.89
CA PRO A 453 -42.24 -25.21 36.51
C PRO A 453 -41.85 -23.73 36.22
N VAL A 454 -41.53 -23.51 34.94
CA VAL A 454 -41.89 -22.42 34.02
C VAL A 454 -42.71 -21.23 34.56
N VAL A 455 -42.31 -20.01 34.18
CA VAL A 455 -43.19 -18.82 34.13
C VAL A 455 -43.17 -18.24 32.71
N GLN A 456 -44.35 -18.11 32.11
CA GLN A 456 -44.63 -17.45 30.83
C GLN A 456 -45.51 -16.21 31.06
N ALA A 457 -45.21 -15.15 30.28
CA ALA A 457 -46.09 -14.18 29.61
C ALA A 457 -47.29 -13.53 30.32
N VAL A 458 -47.38 -12.20 30.20
CA VAL A 458 -48.65 -11.47 30.02
C VAL A 458 -48.47 -10.37 28.96
N VAL A 459 -49.47 -10.28 28.09
CA VAL A 459 -49.73 -9.37 26.96
C VAL A 459 -50.80 -8.34 27.37
N ASP A 460 -50.73 -7.08 26.88
CA ASP A 460 -51.84 -6.39 26.17
C ASP A 460 -51.51 -4.92 25.75
N ALA A 461 -51.50 -4.66 24.43
CA ALA A 461 -52.25 -3.66 23.61
C ALA A 461 -52.30 -2.12 23.96
N PRO A 462 -52.90 -1.23 23.11
CA PRO A 462 -52.25 -0.53 21.99
C PRO A 462 -52.51 1.02 21.89
N VAL A 463 -52.05 1.64 20.78
CA VAL A 463 -52.49 2.93 20.14
C VAL A 463 -51.77 4.24 20.55
N ALA A 464 -51.11 4.90 19.58
CA ALA A 464 -51.39 6.28 19.10
C ALA A 464 -50.24 6.87 18.25
N GLU A 465 -50.47 7.02 16.94
CA GLU A 465 -49.98 8.18 16.14
C GLU A 465 -50.88 9.39 16.46
N PRO A 466 -50.41 10.66 16.40
CA PRO A 466 -50.20 11.41 15.15
C PRO A 466 -48.96 12.34 15.27
N THR A 467 -48.47 13.15 14.32
CA THR A 467 -49.09 13.93 13.25
C THR A 467 -47.95 14.37 12.33
N VAL A 468 -48.20 14.31 11.03
CA VAL A 468 -47.38 14.92 9.98
C VAL A 468 -47.80 16.38 9.89
N GLU A 469 -46.92 17.32 10.23
CA GLU A 469 -47.16 18.74 9.99
C GLU A 469 -46.62 19.08 8.60
N ALA A 470 -47.55 19.23 7.66
CA ALA A 470 -47.29 19.71 6.32
C ALA A 470 -47.21 21.25 6.35
N GLU A 471 -46.02 21.80 6.13
CA GLU A 471 -45.84 23.22 5.83
C GLU A 471 -46.07 23.41 4.32
N ALA A 472 -47.22 24.01 3.99
CA ALA A 472 -47.57 24.39 2.63
C ALA A 472 -46.74 25.60 2.14
N PRO A 473 -46.50 25.72 0.81
CA PRO A 473 -45.71 26.79 0.23
C PRO A 473 -46.46 28.12 0.21
N SER A 474 -45.73 29.19 0.57
CA SER A 474 -46.14 30.59 0.39
C SER A 474 -46.28 30.92 -1.09
N SER A 475 -47.46 31.38 -1.50
CA SER A 475 -47.73 32.08 -2.77
C SER A 475 -48.96 32.97 -2.62
N SER A 476 -48.74 34.29 -2.53
CA SER A 476 -49.59 35.40 -2.99
C SER A 476 -48.84 36.69 -2.63
N GLU A 477 -48.30 37.44 -3.58
CA GLU A 477 -48.97 38.45 -4.43
C GLU A 477 -49.52 39.68 -3.67
N LEU A 478 -49.12 40.85 -4.20
CA LEU A 478 -49.78 42.16 -4.14
C LEU A 478 -49.63 43.02 -2.88
N SER A 479 -48.62 43.91 -2.88
CA SER A 479 -48.78 45.37 -3.07
C SER A 479 -47.44 46.09 -3.01
#